data_AF-A0A966TM27-F1
#
_entry.id   AF-A0A966TM27-F1
#
_cell.length_a   1.000
_cell.length_b   1.000
_cell.length_c   1.000
_cell.angle_alpha   90.00
_cell.angle_beta   90.00
_cell.angle_gamma   90.00
#
_symmetry.space_group_name_H-M   'P 1'
#
loop_
_entity.id
_entity.type
_entity.pdbx_description
1 polymer ?
#
loop_
_entity_poly.entity_id
_entity_poly.type
_entity_poly.pdbx_seq_one_letter_code
_entity_poly.pdbx_strand_id
1 'polypeptide(L)'
;MKRNLVLVLGDQLDEQSTALNGFDPDQDAIWMAEVDEESTHVPSAKQRTTLFLSAMRHFAQSLRDKAWPVIYSRIDDPGNTGSLAGELGRAIHDYTPRQLVMTAPGDWRVLRQLRDTAESHALPLDIRDDNHFLSTVREFKAHAEGRKSLRLEYFYRELRRKHDILMEGKQPIGGQWNFDADNRGSFGKTGPSKLPPPTRFEPDEITREVMVLVNTRFAHHPGSLSQFGWPVTRTQALQVLADFIQYRLPQFGQFQDAMWEGEVWLYHSHLSSSLNLKLLHPTEVIAAAQAAFHSGHAPLAAVEG
;
A
#
# COMPACT_ATOMS: atom_id res chain seq x y z
N MET A 1 -7.12 -21.32 -22.85
CA MET A 1 -7.65 -20.01 -23.25
C MET A 1 -8.40 -19.42 -22.08
N LYS A 2 -7.94 -18.26 -21.57
CA LYS A 2 -8.63 -17.50 -20.53
C LYS A 2 -9.43 -16.35 -21.15
N ARG A 3 -10.48 -15.90 -20.48
CA ARG A 3 -11.21 -14.68 -20.86
C ARG A 3 -10.36 -13.48 -20.50
N ASN A 4 -10.04 -13.30 -19.21
CA ASN A 4 -9.19 -12.21 -18.73
C ASN A 4 -7.92 -12.74 -18.07
N LEU A 5 -6.79 -12.07 -18.30
CA LEU A 5 -5.73 -12.01 -17.29
C LEU A 5 -5.88 -10.72 -16.50
N VAL A 6 -6.05 -10.83 -15.19
CA VAL A 6 -6.12 -9.70 -14.27
C VAL A 6 -4.75 -9.48 -13.65
N LEU A 7 -4.10 -8.37 -13.98
CA LEU A 7 -2.75 -8.05 -13.53
C LEU A 7 -2.84 -7.45 -12.13
N VAL A 8 -2.12 -8.06 -11.18
CA VAL A 8 -1.97 -7.54 -9.81
C VAL A 8 -0.48 -7.27 -9.55
N LEU A 9 -0.14 -6.01 -9.36
CA LEU A 9 1.23 -5.57 -9.09
C LEU A 9 1.57 -5.65 -7.60
N GLY A 10 2.86 -5.56 -7.28
CA GLY A 10 3.37 -5.74 -5.92
C GLY A 10 2.85 -4.71 -4.90
N ASP A 11 2.37 -3.55 -5.35
CA ASP A 11 1.74 -2.49 -4.56
C ASP A 11 0.21 -2.49 -4.67
N GLN A 12 -0.40 -3.57 -5.19
CA GLN A 12 -1.84 -3.66 -5.45
C GLN A 12 -2.49 -4.87 -4.77
N LEU A 13 -2.01 -5.26 -3.57
CA LEU A 13 -2.42 -6.49 -2.87
C LEU A 13 -3.78 -6.34 -2.17
N ASP A 14 -4.81 -6.10 -2.98
CA ASP A 14 -6.16 -5.79 -2.57
C ASP A 14 -7.18 -6.70 -3.30
N GLU A 15 -7.91 -7.49 -2.52
CA GLU A 15 -8.95 -8.38 -3.03
C GLU A 15 -10.21 -7.63 -3.49
N GLN A 16 -10.37 -6.37 -3.07
CA GLN A 16 -11.45 -5.46 -3.47
C GLN A 16 -11.03 -4.53 -4.62
N SER A 17 -9.86 -4.76 -5.21
CA SER A 17 -9.34 -4.00 -6.34
C SER A 17 -10.34 -3.92 -7.48
N THR A 18 -10.42 -2.76 -8.12
CA THR A 18 -11.32 -2.55 -9.27
C THR A 18 -11.02 -3.49 -10.43
N ALA A 19 -9.78 -3.95 -10.59
CA ALA A 19 -9.38 -4.97 -11.55
C ALA A 19 -10.13 -6.31 -11.37
N LEU A 20 -10.58 -6.62 -10.14
CA LEU A 20 -11.31 -7.84 -9.80
C LEU A 20 -12.83 -7.69 -9.91
N ASN A 21 -13.35 -6.49 -10.23
CA ASN A 21 -14.78 -6.31 -10.48
C ASN A 21 -15.24 -7.17 -11.66
N GLY A 22 -16.18 -8.10 -11.42
CA GLY A 22 -16.67 -9.04 -12.42
C GLY A 22 -15.71 -10.20 -12.73
N PHE A 23 -14.69 -10.42 -11.89
CA PHE A 23 -13.80 -11.57 -11.99
C PHE A 23 -14.59 -12.88 -11.88
N ASP A 24 -14.33 -13.79 -12.81
CA ASP A 24 -14.93 -15.13 -12.84
C ASP A 24 -13.80 -16.17 -12.78
N PRO A 25 -13.65 -16.92 -11.68
CA PRO A 25 -12.54 -17.88 -11.52
C PRO A 25 -12.56 -19.03 -12.54
N ASP A 26 -13.70 -19.32 -13.18
CA ASP A 26 -13.76 -20.37 -14.21
C ASP A 26 -13.20 -19.86 -15.55
N GLN A 27 -13.31 -18.56 -15.81
CA GLN A 27 -12.95 -17.96 -17.09
C GLN A 27 -11.66 -17.14 -17.04
N ASP A 28 -11.33 -16.57 -15.90
CA ASP A 28 -10.23 -15.62 -15.72
C ASP A 28 -9.06 -16.25 -14.97
N ALA A 29 -7.96 -15.52 -14.90
CA ALA A 29 -6.85 -15.81 -14.00
C ALA A 29 -6.19 -14.51 -13.54
N ILE A 30 -5.65 -14.54 -12.33
CA ILE A 30 -4.83 -13.46 -11.78
C ILE A 30 -3.39 -13.70 -12.23
N TRP A 31 -2.70 -12.65 -12.67
CA TRP A 31 -1.30 -12.65 -13.04
C TRP A 31 -0.50 -11.79 -12.07
N MET A 32 0.59 -12.35 -11.55
CA MET A 32 1.55 -11.69 -10.67
C MET A 32 2.96 -12.14 -11.03
N ALA A 33 3.93 -11.24 -10.97
CA ALA A 33 5.31 -11.58 -11.28
C ALA A 33 6.29 -10.83 -10.37
N GLU A 34 7.23 -11.58 -9.81
CA GLU A 34 8.42 -11.05 -9.16
C GLU A 34 9.54 -10.95 -10.19
N VAL A 35 10.15 -9.77 -10.35
CA VAL A 35 11.19 -9.55 -11.37
C VAL A 35 12.32 -8.66 -10.83
N ASP A 36 13.53 -8.83 -11.36
CA ASP A 36 14.70 -8.06 -10.92
C ASP A 36 14.58 -6.58 -11.19
N GLU A 37 13.99 -6.21 -12.33
CA GLU A 37 13.89 -4.82 -12.78
C GLU A 37 13.28 -3.91 -11.69
N GLU A 38 12.25 -4.38 -10.99
CA GLU A 38 11.54 -3.60 -9.96
C GLU A 38 12.38 -3.35 -8.70
N SER A 39 13.45 -4.13 -8.48
CA SER A 39 14.40 -3.94 -7.38
C SER A 39 15.72 -3.29 -7.81
N THR A 40 16.00 -3.23 -9.12
CA THR A 40 17.30 -2.80 -9.68
C THR A 40 17.23 -1.53 -10.52
N HIS A 41 16.06 -1.17 -11.07
CA HIS A 41 15.85 0.11 -11.77
C HIS A 41 16.18 1.30 -10.87
N VAL A 42 15.69 1.25 -9.62
CA VAL A 42 16.16 2.06 -8.51
C VAL A 42 16.57 1.09 -7.40
N PRO A 43 17.85 1.10 -6.96
CA PRO A 43 18.32 0.20 -5.91
C PRO A 43 17.44 0.28 -4.65
N SER A 44 16.76 -0.81 -4.34
CA SER A 44 15.88 -0.93 -3.18
C SER A 44 16.62 -1.51 -1.96
N ALA A 45 16.31 -1.04 -0.76
CA ALA A 45 16.85 -1.67 0.45
C ALA A 45 16.35 -3.12 0.59
N LYS A 46 17.17 -4.00 1.17
CA LYS A 46 16.81 -5.42 1.37
C LYS A 46 15.45 -5.58 2.07
N GLN A 47 15.18 -4.77 3.10
CA GLN A 47 13.89 -4.81 3.80
C GLN A 47 12.70 -4.49 2.89
N ARG A 48 12.83 -3.49 1.99
CA ARG A 48 11.76 -3.14 1.05
C ARG A 48 11.51 -4.29 0.08
N THR A 49 12.56 -4.84 -0.54
CA THR A 49 12.42 -5.97 -1.46
C THR A 49 11.81 -7.19 -0.76
N THR A 50 12.27 -7.55 0.44
CA THR A 50 11.68 -8.66 1.22
C THR A 50 10.22 -8.41 1.56
N LEU A 51 9.84 -7.19 1.96
CA LEU A 51 8.47 -6.82 2.27
C LEU A 51 7.55 -7.00 1.05
N PHE A 52 7.93 -6.48 -0.12
CA PHE A 52 7.14 -6.61 -1.34
C PHE A 52 6.99 -8.08 -1.77
N LEU A 53 8.11 -8.81 -1.89
CA LEU A 53 8.07 -10.20 -2.34
C LEU A 53 7.31 -11.11 -1.37
N SER A 54 7.53 -10.95 -0.05
CA SER A 54 6.79 -11.73 0.94
C SER A 54 5.29 -11.42 0.88
N ALA A 55 4.90 -10.15 0.86
CA ALA A 55 3.48 -9.78 0.80
C ALA A 55 2.81 -10.27 -0.49
N MET A 56 3.49 -10.21 -1.64
CA MET A 56 3.00 -10.75 -2.91
C MET A 56 2.76 -12.27 -2.81
N ARG A 57 3.70 -13.04 -2.25
CA ARG A 57 3.55 -14.49 -2.08
C ARG A 57 2.39 -14.84 -1.14
N HIS A 58 2.23 -14.11 -0.04
CA HIS A 58 1.10 -14.29 0.87
C HIS A 58 -0.23 -13.97 0.22
N PHE A 59 -0.31 -12.88 -0.54
CA PHE A 59 -1.51 -12.52 -1.28
C PHE A 59 -1.86 -13.56 -2.35
N ALA A 60 -0.87 -14.03 -3.12
CA ALA A 60 -1.08 -15.11 -4.08
C ALA A 60 -1.58 -16.40 -3.38
N GLN A 61 -1.06 -16.70 -2.20
CA GLN A 61 -1.52 -17.85 -1.40
C GLN A 61 -2.97 -17.66 -0.94
N SER A 62 -3.35 -16.48 -0.43
CA SER A 62 -4.73 -16.23 0.02
C SER A 62 -5.76 -16.34 -1.11
N LEU A 63 -5.37 -15.96 -2.33
CA LEU A 63 -6.20 -16.14 -3.53
C LEU A 63 -6.31 -17.63 -3.91
N ARG A 64 -5.22 -18.40 -3.83
CA ARG A 64 -5.23 -19.85 -4.09
C ARG A 64 -6.06 -20.61 -3.07
N ASP A 65 -6.04 -20.19 -1.80
CA ASP A 65 -6.86 -20.80 -0.74
C ASP A 65 -8.36 -20.62 -1.01
N LYS A 66 -8.75 -19.63 -1.83
CA LYS A 66 -10.10 -19.44 -2.35
C LYS A 66 -10.38 -20.18 -3.66
N ALA A 67 -9.45 -21.03 -4.10
CA ALA A 67 -9.46 -21.72 -5.39
C ALA A 67 -9.50 -20.78 -6.61
N TRP A 68 -8.99 -19.54 -6.49
CA TRP A 68 -8.88 -18.65 -7.64
C TRP A 68 -7.64 -19.03 -8.49
N PRO A 69 -7.72 -19.00 -9.83
CA PRO A 69 -6.55 -19.27 -10.67
C PRO A 69 -5.53 -18.14 -10.55
N VAL A 70 -4.33 -18.46 -10.05
CA VAL A 70 -3.22 -17.50 -9.91
C VAL A 70 -2.01 -18.00 -10.69
N ILE A 71 -1.65 -17.27 -11.74
CA ILE A 71 -0.41 -17.40 -12.50
C ILE A 71 0.61 -16.51 -11.78
N TYR A 72 1.53 -17.14 -11.06
CA TYR A 72 2.54 -16.44 -10.27
C TYR A 72 3.93 -16.84 -10.75
N SER A 73 4.70 -15.86 -11.19
CA SER A 73 6.11 -16.05 -11.56
C SER A 73 7.01 -15.61 -10.41
N ARG A 74 7.73 -16.53 -9.80
CA ARG A 74 8.73 -16.20 -8.78
C ARG A 74 10.01 -15.69 -9.43
N ILE A 75 10.76 -14.86 -8.70
CA ILE A 75 11.98 -14.23 -9.21
C ILE A 75 13.12 -15.24 -9.44
N ASP A 76 13.03 -16.39 -8.79
CA ASP A 76 13.95 -17.52 -8.89
C ASP A 76 13.45 -18.66 -9.79
N ASP A 77 12.29 -18.50 -10.44
CA ASP A 77 11.77 -19.51 -11.36
C ASP A 77 12.69 -19.67 -12.58
N PRO A 78 12.96 -20.91 -13.03
CA PRO A 78 13.66 -21.15 -14.28
C PRO A 78 12.94 -20.46 -15.45
N GLY A 79 13.66 -19.61 -16.17
CA GLY A 79 13.11 -18.87 -17.31
C GLY A 79 12.30 -17.62 -16.95
N ASN A 80 12.37 -17.13 -15.70
CA ASN A 80 11.97 -15.76 -15.39
C ASN A 80 12.76 -14.79 -16.28
N THR A 81 12.05 -13.89 -16.95
CA THR A 81 12.57 -12.97 -17.96
C THR A 81 13.19 -11.69 -17.38
N GLY A 82 13.07 -11.46 -16.08
CA GLY A 82 13.67 -10.34 -15.36
C GLY A 82 12.91 -9.01 -15.47
N SER A 83 11.79 -8.95 -16.21
CA SER A 83 10.96 -7.73 -16.38
C SER A 83 9.47 -8.06 -16.41
N LEU A 84 8.62 -7.10 -16.00
CA LEU A 84 7.16 -7.29 -16.06
C LEU A 84 6.67 -7.47 -17.50
N ALA A 85 7.28 -6.77 -18.47
CA ALA A 85 6.99 -6.96 -19.90
C ALA A 85 7.24 -8.41 -20.35
N GLY A 86 8.42 -8.96 -20.02
CA GLY A 86 8.78 -10.32 -20.42
C GLY A 86 7.87 -11.37 -19.77
N GLU A 87 7.58 -11.21 -18.48
CA GLU A 87 6.70 -12.14 -17.75
C GLU A 87 5.25 -12.07 -18.22
N LEU A 88 4.77 -10.88 -18.57
CA LEU A 88 3.45 -10.71 -19.15
C LEU A 88 3.39 -11.30 -20.56
N GLY A 89 4.41 -11.06 -21.40
CA GLY A 89 4.50 -11.64 -22.75
C GLY A 89 4.50 -13.17 -22.73
N ARG A 90 5.23 -13.77 -21.79
CA ARG A 90 5.22 -15.23 -21.54
C ARG A 90 3.82 -15.71 -21.16
N ALA A 91 3.17 -15.06 -20.20
CA ALA A 91 1.82 -15.43 -19.78
C ALA A 91 0.77 -15.26 -20.90
N ILE A 92 0.89 -14.23 -21.74
CA ILE A 92 0.02 -14.05 -22.91
C ILE A 92 0.17 -15.23 -23.87
N HIS A 93 1.40 -15.65 -24.14
CA HIS A 93 1.68 -16.80 -25.02
C HIS A 93 1.09 -18.11 -24.46
N ASP A 94 1.34 -18.40 -23.19
CA ASP A 94 0.97 -19.68 -22.57
C ASP A 94 -0.54 -19.81 -22.34
N TYR A 95 -1.21 -18.72 -21.94
CA TYR A 95 -2.60 -18.77 -21.50
C TYR A 95 -3.61 -18.22 -22.51
N THR A 96 -3.13 -17.54 -23.57
CA THR A 96 -3.92 -17.00 -24.68
C THR A 96 -5.19 -16.27 -24.20
N PRO A 97 -5.08 -15.22 -23.38
CA PRO A 97 -6.25 -14.49 -22.91
C PRO A 97 -6.93 -13.69 -24.03
N ARG A 98 -8.21 -13.35 -23.85
CA ARG A 98 -8.92 -12.45 -24.77
C ARG A 98 -8.68 -10.97 -24.46
N GLN A 99 -8.44 -10.64 -23.18
CA GLN A 99 -8.11 -9.29 -22.74
C GLN A 99 -7.26 -9.30 -21.48
N LEU A 100 -6.61 -8.17 -21.24
CA LEU A 100 -5.90 -7.86 -20.00
C LEU A 100 -6.72 -6.84 -19.21
N VAL A 101 -6.73 -6.96 -17.89
CA VAL A 101 -7.40 -6.02 -16.98
C VAL A 101 -6.43 -5.64 -15.88
N MET A 102 -6.30 -4.35 -15.57
CA MET A 102 -5.47 -3.90 -14.46
C MET A 102 -6.04 -2.67 -13.78
N THR A 103 -5.71 -2.50 -12.51
CA THR A 103 -5.83 -1.20 -11.84
C THR A 103 -4.65 -0.34 -12.27
N ALA A 104 -4.87 0.95 -12.53
CA ALA A 104 -3.81 1.86 -12.92
C ALA A 104 -2.62 1.78 -11.93
N PRO A 105 -1.38 1.56 -12.41
CA PRO A 105 -0.21 1.47 -11.55
C PRO A 105 0.21 2.85 -11.04
N GLY A 106 0.94 2.86 -9.92
CA GLY A 106 1.52 4.08 -9.33
C GLY A 106 2.78 4.60 -10.04
N ASP A 107 3.27 3.89 -11.07
CA ASP A 107 4.52 4.22 -11.78
C ASP A 107 4.27 4.35 -13.30
N TRP A 108 4.68 5.48 -13.87
CA TRP A 108 4.56 5.78 -15.31
C TRP A 108 5.37 4.83 -16.20
N ARG A 109 6.54 4.37 -15.76
CA ARG A 109 7.37 3.38 -16.47
C ARG A 109 6.61 2.07 -16.57
N VAL A 110 6.06 1.58 -15.46
CA VAL A 110 5.29 0.32 -15.42
C VAL A 110 4.04 0.44 -16.29
N LEU A 111 3.30 1.55 -16.18
CA LEU A 111 2.13 1.81 -17.04
C LEU A 111 2.47 1.70 -18.52
N ARG A 112 3.56 2.36 -18.94
CA ARG A 112 4.01 2.34 -20.33
C ARG A 112 4.45 0.94 -20.75
N GLN A 113 5.26 0.27 -19.94
CA GLN A 113 5.76 -1.07 -20.21
C GLN A 113 4.63 -2.09 -20.45
N LEU A 114 3.59 -2.08 -19.59
CA LEU A 114 2.46 -3.00 -19.72
C LEU A 114 1.55 -2.66 -20.91
N ARG A 115 1.36 -1.36 -21.21
CA ARG A 115 0.63 -0.91 -22.42
C ARG A 115 1.34 -1.34 -23.69
N ASP A 116 2.63 -1.04 -23.80
CA ASP A 116 3.44 -1.39 -24.97
C ASP A 116 3.46 -2.92 -25.18
N THR A 117 3.52 -3.70 -24.08
CA THR A 117 3.40 -5.17 -24.14
C THR A 117 2.03 -5.60 -24.68
N ALA A 118 0.93 -5.08 -24.14
CA ALA A 118 -0.42 -5.40 -24.62
C ALA A 118 -0.61 -5.06 -26.11
N GLU A 119 -0.13 -3.88 -26.53
CA GLU A 119 -0.18 -3.42 -27.92
C GLU A 119 0.61 -4.33 -28.86
N SER A 120 1.83 -4.74 -28.48
CA SER A 120 2.67 -5.64 -29.28
C SER A 120 2.05 -7.03 -29.50
N HIS A 121 1.19 -7.47 -28.58
CA HIS A 121 0.44 -8.72 -28.66
C HIS A 121 -0.97 -8.54 -29.23
N ALA A 122 -1.34 -7.32 -29.67
CA ALA A 122 -2.66 -6.96 -30.16
C ALA A 122 -3.81 -7.33 -29.20
N LEU A 123 -3.57 -7.19 -27.88
CA LEU A 123 -4.55 -7.46 -26.83
C LEU A 123 -5.15 -6.17 -26.28
N PRO A 124 -6.48 -6.12 -26.07
CA PRO A 124 -7.09 -5.06 -25.29
C PRO A 124 -6.56 -5.04 -23.85
N LEU A 125 -6.27 -3.84 -23.34
CA LEU A 125 -5.90 -3.61 -21.95
C LEU A 125 -6.92 -2.65 -21.31
N ASP A 126 -7.78 -3.19 -20.46
CA ASP A 126 -8.73 -2.44 -19.63
C ASP A 126 -8.02 -1.90 -18.39
N ILE A 127 -7.82 -0.58 -18.34
CA ILE A 127 -7.15 0.10 -17.22
C ILE A 127 -8.21 0.80 -16.38
N ARG A 128 -8.39 0.30 -15.15
CA ARG A 128 -9.40 0.77 -14.21
C ARG A 128 -8.81 1.76 -13.21
N ASP A 129 -9.66 2.65 -12.70
CA ASP A 129 -9.25 3.59 -11.66
C ASP A 129 -8.90 2.85 -10.37
N ASP A 130 -7.95 3.41 -9.62
CA ASP A 130 -7.55 2.89 -8.33
C ASP A 130 -8.39 3.50 -7.20
N ASN A 131 -9.40 2.75 -6.74
CA ASN A 131 -10.30 3.18 -5.68
C ASN A 131 -9.67 3.15 -4.28
N HIS A 132 -8.42 2.71 -4.14
CA HIS A 132 -7.66 2.86 -2.91
C HIS A 132 -7.47 4.34 -2.52
N PHE A 133 -7.40 5.22 -3.52
CA PHE A 133 -7.31 6.67 -3.30
C PHE A 133 -8.70 7.29 -3.11
N LEU A 134 -8.79 8.27 -2.19
CA LEU A 134 -10.01 9.05 -1.93
C LEU A 134 -10.38 10.02 -3.06
N SER A 135 -9.54 10.13 -4.09
CA SER A 135 -9.74 10.95 -5.27
C SER A 135 -9.19 10.24 -6.50
N THR A 136 -9.90 10.36 -7.61
CA THR A 136 -9.37 9.97 -8.92
C THR A 136 -8.42 11.03 -9.48
N VAL A 137 -7.61 10.66 -10.47
CA VAL A 137 -6.79 11.60 -11.25
C VAL A 137 -7.65 12.66 -11.94
N ARG A 138 -8.86 12.30 -12.38
CA ARG A 138 -9.79 13.24 -13.04
C ARG A 138 -10.33 14.28 -12.06
N GLU A 139 -10.67 13.87 -10.84
CA GLU A 139 -11.09 14.79 -9.78
C GLU A 139 -9.95 15.72 -9.35
N PHE A 140 -8.73 15.22 -9.22
CA PHE A 140 -7.58 16.09 -8.91
C PHE A 140 -7.28 17.06 -10.05
N LYS A 141 -7.40 16.63 -11.32
CA LYS A 141 -7.29 17.51 -12.48
C LYS A 141 -8.32 18.64 -12.44
N ALA A 142 -9.58 18.32 -12.11
CA ALA A 142 -10.64 19.32 -11.95
C ALA A 142 -10.36 20.27 -10.78
N HIS A 143 -9.82 19.77 -9.67
CA HIS A 143 -9.36 20.62 -8.57
C HIS A 143 -8.28 21.62 -9.05
N ALA A 144 -7.32 21.16 -9.84
CA ALA A 144 -6.19 21.97 -10.28
C ALA A 144 -6.54 22.99 -11.40
N GLU A 145 -7.58 22.73 -12.18
CA GLU A 145 -7.95 23.52 -13.34
C GLU A 145 -8.21 25.01 -13.00
N GLY A 146 -7.58 25.92 -13.75
CA GLY A 146 -7.72 27.37 -13.57
C GLY A 146 -7.02 27.96 -12.32
N ARG A 147 -6.45 27.14 -11.43
CA ARG A 147 -5.75 27.63 -10.23
C ARG A 147 -4.33 28.05 -10.56
N LYS A 148 -3.92 29.23 -10.09
CA LYS A 148 -2.54 29.73 -10.22
C LYS A 148 -1.54 29.06 -9.27
N SER A 149 -2.03 28.45 -8.19
CA SER A 149 -1.23 27.78 -7.17
C SER A 149 -2.04 26.64 -6.57
N LEU A 150 -1.39 25.50 -6.33
CA LEU A 150 -1.96 24.34 -5.69
C LEU A 150 -1.48 24.31 -4.23
N ARG A 151 -2.44 24.30 -3.29
CA ARG A 151 -2.17 24.18 -1.85
C ARG A 151 -2.95 22.99 -1.30
N LEU A 152 -2.25 22.10 -0.58
CA LEU A 152 -2.84 20.89 -0.01
C LEU A 152 -4.07 21.19 0.85
N GLU A 153 -4.04 22.28 1.63
CA GLU A 153 -5.15 22.70 2.49
C GLU A 153 -6.50 22.77 1.74
N TYR A 154 -6.55 23.34 0.54
CA TYR A 154 -7.82 23.45 -0.19
C TYR A 154 -8.31 22.10 -0.68
N PHE A 155 -7.40 21.26 -1.17
CA PHE A 155 -7.73 19.91 -1.61
C PHE A 155 -8.18 19.02 -0.43
N TYR A 156 -7.49 19.13 0.71
CA TYR A 156 -7.84 18.45 1.95
C TYR A 156 -9.25 18.83 2.42
N ARG A 157 -9.61 20.12 2.44
CA ARG A 157 -10.97 20.58 2.77
C ARG A 157 -12.03 20.04 1.81
N GLU A 158 -11.70 19.90 0.52
CA GLU A 158 -12.60 19.29 -0.47
C GLU A 158 -12.83 17.80 -0.19
N LEU A 159 -11.76 17.05 0.12
CA LEU A 159 -11.85 15.64 0.48
C LEU A 159 -12.62 15.40 1.78
N ARG A 160 -12.36 16.21 2.82
CA ARG A 160 -13.10 16.20 4.09
C ARG A 160 -14.61 16.31 3.87
N ARG A 161 -15.04 17.27 3.04
CA ARG A 161 -16.45 17.46 2.68
C ARG A 161 -17.01 16.32 1.84
N LYS A 162 -16.25 15.86 0.84
CA LYS A 162 -16.66 14.78 -0.07
C LYS A 162 -16.95 13.48 0.69
N HIS A 163 -16.12 13.18 1.69
CA HIS A 163 -16.15 11.90 2.42
C HIS A 163 -16.73 12.01 3.83
N ASP A 164 -17.27 13.18 4.20
CA ASP A 164 -17.87 13.45 5.51
C ASP A 164 -16.92 13.13 6.69
N ILE A 165 -15.62 13.39 6.52
CA ILE A 165 -14.59 13.08 7.52
C ILE A 165 -14.54 14.22 8.54
N LEU A 166 -14.77 13.94 9.82
CA LEU A 166 -14.76 14.92 10.92
C LEU A 166 -15.61 16.18 10.60
N MET A 167 -16.80 15.97 10.05
CA MET A 167 -17.72 17.03 9.65
C MET A 167 -18.96 17.05 10.55
N GLU A 168 -19.48 18.25 10.82
CA GLU A 168 -20.82 18.48 11.39
C GLU A 168 -21.64 19.24 10.34
N GLY A 169 -22.40 18.50 9.54
CA GLY A 169 -23.06 19.02 8.36
C GLY A 169 -22.06 19.59 7.36
N LYS A 170 -22.02 20.91 7.19
CA LYS A 170 -21.11 21.58 6.24
C LYS A 170 -19.84 22.15 6.89
N GLN A 171 -19.75 22.11 8.22
CA GLN A 171 -18.65 22.70 8.99
C GLN A 171 -17.75 21.61 9.55
N PRO A 172 -16.45 21.87 9.73
CA PRO A 172 -15.56 20.92 10.39
C PRO A 172 -15.93 20.82 11.88
N ILE A 173 -15.86 19.61 12.45
CA ILE A 173 -15.94 19.42 13.90
C ILE A 173 -14.84 20.26 14.57
N GLY A 174 -15.16 20.91 15.69
CA GLY A 174 -14.25 21.81 16.41
C GLY A 174 -14.08 23.19 15.76
N GLY A 175 -14.78 23.49 14.66
CA GLY A 175 -14.83 24.82 14.05
C GLY A 175 -13.57 25.22 13.27
N GLN A 176 -12.56 24.35 13.19
CA GLN A 176 -11.31 24.57 12.47
C GLN A 176 -11.04 23.43 11.51
N TRP A 177 -10.40 23.75 10.38
CA TRP A 177 -10.07 22.74 9.38
C TRP A 177 -8.81 21.96 9.72
N ASN A 178 -7.89 22.53 10.50
CA ASN A 178 -6.57 21.99 10.77
C ASN A 178 -6.11 22.40 12.18
N PHE A 179 -5.46 21.48 12.89
CA PHE A 179 -4.92 21.65 14.25
C PHE A 179 -3.39 21.48 14.32
N ASP A 180 -2.66 21.70 13.21
CA ASP A 180 -1.19 21.54 13.10
C ASP A 180 -0.41 22.37 14.12
N ALA A 181 -0.93 23.55 14.49
CA ALA A 181 -0.32 24.39 15.51
C ALA A 181 -0.31 23.73 16.90
N ASP A 182 -1.30 22.89 17.20
CA ASP A 182 -1.43 22.17 18.46
C ASP A 182 -0.54 20.90 18.51
N ASN A 183 0.01 20.49 17.35
CA ASN A 183 0.78 19.26 17.15
C ASN A 183 2.31 19.45 17.22
N ARG A 184 2.77 20.50 17.91
CA ARG A 184 4.20 20.90 17.99
C ARG A 184 4.81 20.71 19.38
N GLY A 185 4.30 19.76 20.15
CA GLY A 185 4.80 19.45 21.48
C GLY A 185 6.21 18.84 21.44
N SER A 186 6.93 18.98 22.57
CA SER A 186 8.29 18.44 22.74
C SER A 186 8.38 17.59 23.99
N PHE A 187 9.34 16.66 24.02
CA PHE A 187 9.65 15.92 25.24
C PHE A 187 10.34 16.80 26.29
N GLY A 188 10.12 16.48 27.56
CA GLY A 188 10.89 17.06 28.66
C GLY A 188 12.34 16.54 28.67
N LYS A 189 13.16 17.03 29.61
CA LYS A 189 14.58 16.64 29.73
C LYS A 189 14.82 15.14 29.90
N THR A 190 13.84 14.41 30.43
CA THR A 190 13.90 12.97 30.67
C THR A 190 13.47 12.14 29.46
N GLY A 191 13.10 12.78 28.34
CA GLY A 191 12.62 12.10 27.14
C GLY A 191 11.15 11.67 27.22
N PRO A 192 10.68 10.89 26.23
CA PRO A 192 9.37 10.29 26.27
C PRO A 192 9.23 9.35 27.49
N SER A 193 8.03 9.30 28.08
CA SER A 193 7.67 8.23 29.02
C SER A 193 7.61 6.87 28.31
N LYS A 194 7.28 5.78 29.03
CA LYS A 194 7.17 4.42 28.48
C LYS A 194 6.43 4.41 27.13
N LEU A 195 7.18 4.32 26.03
CA LEU A 195 6.64 4.21 24.69
C LEU A 195 6.10 2.79 24.48
N PRO A 196 4.97 2.64 23.78
CA PRO A 196 4.52 1.31 23.41
C PRO A 196 5.56 0.68 22.47
N PRO A 197 5.95 -0.59 22.68
CA PRO A 197 6.92 -1.25 21.81
C PRO A 197 6.38 -1.34 20.38
N PRO A 198 7.23 -1.26 19.34
CA PRO A 198 6.77 -1.38 17.97
C PRO A 198 6.15 -2.75 17.73
N THR A 199 5.02 -2.81 17.04
CA THR A 199 4.44 -4.07 16.56
C THR A 199 5.44 -4.74 15.62
N ARG A 200 5.76 -6.01 15.90
CA ARG A 200 6.68 -6.82 15.10
C ARG A 200 6.10 -8.21 14.91
N PHE A 201 6.30 -8.75 13.72
CA PHE A 201 5.86 -10.10 13.36
C PHE A 201 7.08 -10.97 13.09
N GLU A 202 7.14 -12.12 13.75
CA GLU A 202 8.15 -13.12 13.44
C GLU A 202 7.99 -13.61 12.00
N PRO A 203 9.07 -13.61 11.18
CA PRO A 203 9.01 -14.13 9.82
C PRO A 203 8.53 -15.59 9.82
N ASP A 204 7.47 -15.88 9.07
CA ASP A 204 6.99 -17.23 8.80
C ASP A 204 7.80 -17.93 7.69
N GLU A 205 7.37 -19.12 7.27
CA GLU A 205 8.07 -19.92 6.28
C GLU A 205 8.26 -19.18 4.94
N ILE A 206 7.20 -18.59 4.40
CA ILE A 206 7.25 -17.81 3.15
C ILE A 206 8.20 -16.62 3.31
N THR A 207 8.09 -15.90 4.41
CA THR A 207 8.93 -14.71 4.64
C THR A 207 10.40 -15.10 4.79
N ARG A 208 10.72 -16.19 5.51
CA ARG A 208 12.11 -16.68 5.67
C ARG A 208 12.71 -17.13 4.35
N GLU A 209 11.93 -17.81 3.50
CA GLU A 209 12.36 -18.19 2.15
C GLU A 209 12.75 -16.94 1.33
N VAL A 210 11.89 -15.91 1.35
CA VAL A 210 12.16 -14.62 0.69
C VAL A 210 13.39 -13.93 1.28
N MET A 211 13.58 -13.96 2.61
CA MET A 211 14.76 -13.37 3.25
C MET A 211 16.07 -14.02 2.80
N VAL A 212 16.10 -15.34 2.66
CA VAL A 212 17.25 -16.08 2.12
C VAL A 212 17.50 -15.66 0.68
N LEU A 213 16.44 -15.69 -0.15
CA LEU A 213 16.51 -15.28 -1.55
C LEU A 213 17.08 -13.86 -1.71
N VAL A 214 16.58 -12.90 -0.94
CA VAL A 214 17.02 -11.50 -1.03
C VAL A 214 18.45 -11.32 -0.56
N ASN A 215 18.87 -12.01 0.51
CA ASN A 215 20.27 -11.95 0.97
C ASN A 215 21.26 -12.52 -0.06
N THR A 216 20.84 -13.50 -0.86
CA THR A 216 21.67 -14.08 -1.92
C THR A 216 21.62 -13.25 -3.20
N ARG A 217 20.42 -13.02 -3.76
CA ARG A 217 20.23 -12.39 -5.06
C ARG A 217 20.53 -10.89 -5.04
N PHE A 218 20.19 -10.22 -3.95
CA PHE A 218 20.38 -8.78 -3.75
C PHE A 218 21.40 -8.49 -2.65
N ALA A 219 22.47 -9.30 -2.57
CA ALA A 219 23.49 -9.21 -1.52
C ALA A 219 24.09 -7.79 -1.36
N HIS A 220 24.22 -7.07 -2.48
CA HIS A 220 24.80 -5.73 -2.56
C HIS A 220 23.82 -4.58 -2.25
N HIS A 221 22.53 -4.86 -2.08
CA HIS A 221 21.53 -3.84 -1.72
C HIS A 221 21.74 -3.35 -0.27
N PRO A 222 21.39 -2.09 0.03
CA PRO A 222 21.59 -1.52 1.36
C PRO A 222 20.64 -2.12 2.40
N GLY A 223 21.07 -2.06 3.67
CA GLY A 223 20.29 -2.49 4.83
C GLY A 223 20.51 -3.95 5.23
N SER A 224 19.85 -4.34 6.33
CA SER A 224 19.92 -5.68 6.93
C SER A 224 18.51 -6.25 7.13
N LEU A 225 18.39 -7.59 7.03
CA LEU A 225 17.18 -8.35 7.33
C LEU A 225 17.18 -8.96 8.74
N SER A 226 18.23 -8.76 9.54
CA SER A 226 18.37 -9.35 10.89
C SER A 226 17.26 -8.93 11.87
N GLN A 227 16.58 -7.82 11.60
CA GLN A 227 15.46 -7.29 12.39
C GLN A 227 14.19 -7.14 11.55
N PHE A 228 14.04 -7.92 10.46
CA PHE A 228 12.82 -7.90 9.66
C PHE A 228 11.62 -8.34 10.51
N GLY A 229 10.56 -7.54 10.51
CA GLY A 229 9.34 -7.86 11.25
C GLY A 229 8.14 -7.01 10.83
N TRP A 230 8.10 -6.63 9.55
CA TRP A 230 7.01 -5.86 8.96
C TRP A 230 5.76 -6.72 8.73
N PRO A 231 4.55 -6.14 8.74
CA PRO A 231 3.35 -6.85 8.31
C PRO A 231 3.45 -7.18 6.82
N VAL A 232 3.28 -8.45 6.47
CA VAL A 232 3.25 -8.96 5.09
C VAL A 232 1.87 -9.53 4.71
N THR A 233 0.93 -9.53 5.65
CA THR A 233 -0.46 -9.98 5.43
C THR A 233 -1.46 -8.92 5.89
N ARG A 234 -2.67 -8.95 5.33
CA ARG A 234 -3.79 -8.09 5.77
C ARG A 234 -4.11 -8.27 7.26
N THR A 235 -4.07 -9.50 7.76
CA THR A 235 -4.32 -9.78 9.19
C THR A 235 -3.29 -9.10 10.09
N GLN A 236 -2.00 -9.19 9.74
CA GLN A 236 -0.94 -8.49 10.49
C GLN A 236 -1.11 -6.98 10.40
N ALA A 237 -1.44 -6.45 9.21
CA ALA A 237 -1.65 -5.03 9.01
C ALA A 237 -2.81 -4.48 9.88
N LEU A 238 -3.92 -5.23 10.00
CA LEU A 238 -5.03 -4.90 10.90
C LEU A 238 -4.61 -4.88 12.37
N GLN A 239 -3.67 -5.75 12.78
CA GLN A 239 -3.11 -5.74 14.14
C GLN A 239 -2.27 -4.49 14.38
N VAL A 240 -1.48 -4.04 13.40
CA VAL A 240 -0.74 -2.76 13.50
C VAL A 240 -1.70 -1.58 13.61
N LEU A 241 -2.79 -1.57 12.82
CA LEU A 241 -3.82 -0.53 12.93
C LEU A 241 -4.43 -0.51 14.33
N ALA A 242 -4.84 -1.66 14.87
CA ALA A 242 -5.39 -1.74 16.21
C ALA A 242 -4.40 -1.24 17.29
N ASP A 243 -3.12 -1.60 17.19
CA ASP A 243 -2.06 -1.14 18.10
C ASP A 243 -1.88 0.39 18.04
N PHE A 244 -1.84 0.94 16.82
CA PHE A 244 -1.74 2.39 16.62
C PHE A 244 -2.92 3.12 17.27
N ILE A 245 -4.16 2.72 16.96
CA ILE A 245 -5.35 3.36 17.51
C ILE A 245 -5.36 3.29 19.03
N GLN A 246 -5.02 2.13 19.60
CA GLN A 246 -5.09 1.91 21.03
C GLN A 246 -4.00 2.68 21.79
N TYR A 247 -2.76 2.65 21.32
CA TYR A 247 -1.60 3.05 22.13
C TYR A 247 -0.88 4.30 21.65
N ARG A 248 -1.09 4.75 20.42
CA ARG A 248 -0.30 5.83 19.81
C ARG A 248 -1.10 7.01 19.32
N LEU A 249 -2.27 6.77 18.71
CA LEU A 249 -3.16 7.83 18.23
C LEU A 249 -3.45 8.91 19.29
N PRO A 250 -3.66 8.60 20.59
CA PRO A 250 -3.92 9.65 21.59
C PRO A 250 -2.79 10.68 21.73
N GLN A 251 -1.55 10.31 21.35
CA GLN A 251 -0.35 11.14 21.47
C GLN A 251 0.29 11.45 20.10
N PHE A 252 -0.34 11.03 18.99
CA PHE A 252 0.18 11.17 17.63
C PHE A 252 0.45 12.63 17.28
N GLY A 253 -0.57 13.48 17.37
CA GLY A 253 -0.47 14.90 17.05
C GLY A 253 0.52 15.63 17.96
N GLN A 254 0.40 15.47 19.28
CA GLN A 254 1.23 16.18 20.26
C GLN A 254 2.74 16.06 20.01
N PHE A 255 3.20 14.90 19.52
CA PHE A 255 4.63 14.61 19.33
C PHE A 255 4.99 14.34 17.86
N GLN A 256 4.17 14.82 16.92
CA GLN A 256 4.33 14.57 15.49
C GLN A 256 5.70 15.01 14.94
N ASP A 257 6.21 16.12 15.46
CA ASP A 257 7.51 16.71 15.07
C ASP A 257 8.67 16.36 16.02
N ALA A 258 8.39 15.63 17.10
CA ALA A 258 9.39 15.33 18.10
C ALA A 258 10.39 14.27 17.60
N MET A 259 11.66 14.43 17.97
CA MET A 259 12.70 13.43 17.75
C MET A 259 13.40 13.12 19.07
N TRP A 260 13.76 11.85 19.27
CA TRP A 260 14.52 11.43 20.45
C TRP A 260 15.52 10.33 20.09
N GLU A 261 16.73 10.44 20.62
CA GLU A 261 17.79 9.46 20.34
C GLU A 261 17.41 8.07 20.86
N GLY A 262 17.58 7.05 20.02
CA GLY A 262 17.20 5.67 20.33
C GLY A 262 15.73 5.34 20.06
N GLU A 263 14.86 6.33 19.86
CA GLU A 263 13.43 6.13 19.67
C GLU A 263 13.00 6.46 18.23
N VAL A 264 13.15 5.48 17.34
CA VAL A 264 12.94 5.66 15.89
C VAL A 264 11.47 5.64 15.45
N TRP A 265 10.54 5.45 16.39
CA TRP A 265 9.13 5.15 16.13
C TRP A 265 8.16 6.13 16.80
N LEU A 266 8.44 6.47 18.07
CA LEU A 266 7.59 7.32 18.91
C LEU A 266 6.10 6.91 18.82
N TYR A 267 5.24 7.86 18.47
CA TYR A 267 3.79 7.68 18.37
C TYR A 267 3.30 7.55 16.92
N HIS A 268 4.19 7.34 15.96
CA HIS A 268 3.79 7.16 14.57
C HIS A 268 3.05 5.83 14.35
N SER A 269 2.26 5.77 13.28
CA SER A 269 1.34 4.65 13.05
C SER A 269 1.98 3.37 12.56
N HIS A 270 3.11 3.48 11.86
CA HIS A 270 3.79 2.37 11.17
C HIS A 270 2.92 1.70 10.09
N LEU A 271 1.89 2.40 9.60
CA LEU A 271 0.94 1.85 8.62
C LEU A 271 1.34 2.09 7.16
N SER A 272 2.37 2.88 6.89
CA SER A 272 2.71 3.31 5.52
C SER A 272 3.01 2.14 4.59
N SER A 273 3.73 1.12 5.05
CA SER A 273 3.96 -0.11 4.29
C SER A 273 2.66 -0.82 3.95
N SER A 274 1.78 -0.98 4.93
CA SER A 274 0.49 -1.67 4.78
C SER A 274 -0.46 -0.91 3.85
N LEU A 275 -0.50 0.42 3.93
CA LEU A 275 -1.29 1.27 3.03
C LEU A 275 -0.75 1.21 1.61
N ASN A 276 0.57 1.38 1.43
CA ASN A 276 1.18 1.42 0.10
C ASN A 276 1.21 0.06 -0.61
N LEU A 277 1.09 -1.05 0.13
CA LEU A 277 0.87 -2.39 -0.44
C LEU A 277 -0.60 -2.76 -0.57
N LYS A 278 -1.50 -1.89 -0.09
CA LYS A 278 -2.96 -2.10 0.00
C LYS A 278 -3.39 -3.26 0.88
N LEU A 279 -2.54 -3.67 1.82
CA LEU A 279 -2.94 -4.57 2.91
C LEU A 279 -3.98 -3.91 3.83
N LEU A 280 -3.98 -2.57 3.91
CA LEU A 280 -5.04 -1.74 4.51
C LEU A 280 -5.58 -0.74 3.48
N HIS A 281 -6.86 -0.41 3.60
CA HIS A 281 -7.51 0.64 2.84
C HIS A 281 -7.57 1.95 3.65
N PRO A 282 -7.32 3.14 3.07
CA PRO A 282 -7.29 4.38 3.85
C PRO A 282 -8.60 4.70 4.59
N THR A 283 -9.75 4.34 4.01
CA THR A 283 -11.05 4.58 4.65
C THR A 283 -11.22 3.79 5.95
N GLU A 284 -10.64 2.59 6.08
CA GLU A 284 -10.75 1.80 7.31
C GLU A 284 -9.86 2.39 8.42
N VAL A 285 -8.70 2.95 8.05
CA VAL A 285 -7.84 3.69 8.98
C VAL A 285 -8.52 4.97 9.47
N ILE A 286 -9.10 5.76 8.55
CA ILE A 286 -9.83 6.98 8.88
C ILE A 286 -11.03 6.67 9.78
N ALA A 287 -11.81 5.63 9.45
CA ALA A 287 -12.95 5.22 10.27
C ALA A 287 -12.53 4.82 11.69
N ALA A 288 -11.42 4.09 11.84
CA ALA A 288 -10.90 3.70 13.15
C ALA A 288 -10.45 4.92 13.98
N ALA A 289 -9.78 5.90 13.35
CA ALA A 289 -9.38 7.13 14.03
C ALA A 289 -10.58 7.99 14.46
N GLN A 290 -11.59 8.14 13.60
CA GLN A 290 -12.84 8.84 13.96
C GLN A 290 -13.58 8.14 15.09
N ALA A 291 -13.64 6.80 15.07
CA ALA A 291 -14.25 6.03 16.15
C ALA A 291 -13.55 6.27 17.50
N ALA A 292 -12.21 6.37 17.49
CA ALA A 292 -11.43 6.71 18.69
C ALA A 292 -11.69 8.13 19.19
N PHE A 293 -11.93 9.10 18.30
CA PHE A 293 -12.38 10.43 18.70
C PHE A 293 -13.77 10.39 19.35
N HIS A 294 -14.74 9.74 18.70
CA HIS A 294 -16.12 9.69 19.19
C HIS A 294 -16.28 8.92 20.51
N SER A 295 -15.40 7.96 20.80
CA SER A 295 -15.36 7.27 22.10
C SER A 295 -14.62 8.04 23.19
N GLY A 296 -14.02 9.20 22.86
CA GLY A 296 -13.20 10.00 23.78
C GLY A 296 -11.81 9.43 24.04
N HIS A 297 -11.37 8.44 23.25
CA HIS A 297 -10.06 7.80 23.40
C HIS A 297 -8.90 8.65 22.88
N ALA A 298 -9.11 9.42 21.81
CA ALA A 298 -8.11 10.29 21.22
C ALA A 298 -8.62 11.73 21.05
N PRO A 299 -7.77 12.76 21.26
CA PRO A 299 -8.17 14.15 21.10
C PRO A 299 -8.35 14.51 19.63
N LEU A 300 -9.21 15.50 19.35
CA LEU A 300 -9.52 15.94 17.99
C LEU A 300 -8.25 16.31 17.19
N ALA A 301 -7.31 17.05 17.78
CA ALA A 301 -6.09 17.48 17.10
C ALA A 301 -5.20 16.31 16.62
N ALA A 302 -5.19 15.19 17.36
CA ALA A 302 -4.42 14.01 16.99
C ALA A 302 -5.15 13.09 16.00
N VAL A 303 -6.49 13.20 15.91
CA VAL A 303 -7.32 12.43 14.98
C VAL A 303 -7.45 13.16 13.64
N GLU A 304 -7.45 14.49 13.68
CA GLU A 304 -7.46 15.35 12.49
C GLU A 304 -6.08 15.40 11.81
N GLY A 305 -5.01 15.48 12.60
CA GLY A 305 -3.62 15.42 12.12
C GLY A 305 -3.20 14.02 11.70
#